data_AF-A0AA86NAQ6-F1
#
_entry.id   AF-A0AA86NAQ6-F1
#
_cell.length_a   1.000
_cell.length_b   1.000
_cell.length_c   1.000
_cell.angle_alpha   90.00
_cell.angle_beta   90.00
_cell.angle_gamma   90.00
#
_symmetry.space_group_name_H-M   'P 1'
#
loop_
_entity.id
_entity.type
_entity.pdbx_description
1 polymer ?
#
loop_
_entity_poly.entity_id
_entity_poly.type
_entity_poly.pdbx_seq_one_letter_code
_entity_poly.pdbx_strand_id
1 'polypeptide(L)'
;MTVQTEKVVLNRANKHEQHDQEQEQNEEDQEAGEETYEINSLNFEDEASEKQAEKSESEPSEQVQPEIVPEQAVNLDQFEQKDEMTPDDYEKVLIEQPDSSYIWIQYAGYFLGKTEIQNAIQTLTRAVKTIQVGSAEFIIERINCLVAKLQIIKKFNGQEVLQQEIQKQVQTFEAPSMLSRSIVDFLLQVKDYVTCELLFKQLFANKKRKHELKNVQKYIEYLFQSRKYGSTDLAQLIQNCECDSNEKHNLFKQVGISFFEINEFEKGRIVFEDICKTNRLEALLQWISVEEKYSKVETIRDVYQQICNRDFGAKKQKILSVILKKFYEFEKTRGGETLSVQELAKRLE
;
A
#
# COMPACT_ATOMS: atom_id res chain seq x y z
N MET A 1 31.79 8.06 -61.42
CA MET A 1 30.64 8.68 -60.72
C MET A 1 30.33 7.93 -59.41
N THR A 2 31.34 7.60 -58.61
CA THR A 2 31.15 6.69 -57.45
C THR A 2 31.71 7.25 -56.14
N VAL A 3 32.46 8.36 -56.18
CA VAL A 3 33.10 8.96 -54.99
C VAL A 3 32.25 10.08 -54.37
N GLN A 4 31.27 10.63 -55.11
CA GLN A 4 30.36 11.64 -54.57
C GLN A 4 29.16 11.05 -53.80
N THR A 5 28.85 9.77 -54.01
CA THR A 5 27.70 9.10 -53.38
C THR A 5 28.02 8.65 -51.95
N GLU A 6 29.25 8.21 -51.65
CA GLU A 6 29.64 7.76 -50.29
C GLU A 6 29.74 8.92 -49.29
N LYS A 7 30.21 10.10 -49.70
CA LYS A 7 30.26 11.30 -48.82
C LYS A 7 28.87 11.82 -48.42
N VAL A 8 27.85 11.59 -49.26
CA VAL A 8 26.48 11.99 -48.95
C VAL A 8 25.80 11.04 -47.96
N VAL A 9 26.20 9.75 -47.96
CA VAL A 9 25.68 8.75 -47.02
C VAL A 9 26.29 8.93 -45.63
N LEU A 10 27.61 9.18 -45.52
CA LEU A 10 28.24 9.45 -44.22
C LEU A 10 27.72 10.74 -43.56
N ASN A 11 27.47 11.81 -44.33
CA ASN A 11 26.90 13.05 -43.80
C ASN A 11 25.42 12.93 -43.39
N ARG A 12 24.70 11.94 -43.92
CA ARG A 12 23.31 11.64 -43.49
C ARG A 12 23.28 10.80 -42.22
N ALA A 13 24.21 9.86 -42.04
CA ALA A 13 24.34 9.08 -40.81
C ALA A 13 24.73 9.96 -39.61
N ASN A 14 25.73 10.84 -39.77
CA ASN A 14 26.13 11.78 -38.71
C ASN A 14 25.02 12.78 -38.34
N LYS A 15 24.16 13.16 -39.28
CA LYS A 15 23.00 14.03 -38.99
C LYS A 15 21.87 13.30 -38.26
N HIS A 16 21.74 11.99 -38.46
CA HIS A 16 20.73 11.21 -37.76
C HIS A 16 21.17 10.94 -36.31
N GLU A 17 22.45 10.62 -36.07
CA GLU A 17 23.00 10.47 -34.72
C GLU A 17 23.01 11.79 -33.92
N GLN A 18 23.24 12.94 -34.59
CA GLN A 18 23.11 14.25 -33.93
C GLN A 18 21.66 14.60 -33.60
N HIS A 19 20.69 14.19 -34.44
CA HIS A 19 19.28 14.43 -34.20
C HIS A 19 18.72 13.50 -33.11
N ASP A 20 19.21 12.26 -33.01
CA ASP A 20 18.83 11.32 -31.96
C ASP A 20 19.43 11.73 -30.60
N GLN A 21 20.66 12.25 -30.56
CA GLN A 21 21.27 12.84 -29.36
C GLN A 21 20.60 14.16 -28.92
N GLU A 22 20.17 15.00 -29.87
CA GLU A 22 19.40 16.20 -29.57
C GLU A 22 17.96 15.87 -29.12
N GLN A 23 17.39 14.73 -29.53
CA GLN A 23 16.09 14.25 -29.03
C GLN A 23 16.19 13.64 -27.64
N GLU A 24 17.24 12.86 -27.33
CA GLU A 24 17.51 12.37 -25.98
C GLU A 24 17.82 13.52 -25.01
N GLN A 25 18.57 14.56 -25.43
CA GLN A 25 18.81 15.75 -24.61
C GLN A 25 17.56 16.61 -24.42
N ASN A 26 16.69 16.73 -25.43
CA ASN A 26 15.42 17.46 -25.29
C ASN A 26 14.38 16.72 -24.45
N GLU A 27 14.42 15.37 -24.38
CA GLU A 27 13.61 14.59 -23.43
C GLU A 27 14.15 14.72 -22.00
N GLU A 28 15.48 14.76 -21.81
CA GLU A 28 16.09 15.05 -20.49
C GLU A 28 15.83 16.48 -19.99
N ASP A 29 15.78 17.47 -20.88
CA ASP A 29 15.49 18.88 -20.53
C ASP A 29 13.98 19.16 -20.32
N GLN A 30 13.08 18.31 -20.82
CA GLN A 30 11.63 18.45 -20.56
C GLN A 30 11.17 17.78 -19.25
N GLU A 31 11.93 16.85 -18.68
CA GLU A 31 11.74 16.34 -17.31
C GLU A 31 12.34 17.26 -16.23
N ALA A 32 13.03 18.33 -16.62
CA ALA A 32 13.47 19.41 -15.72
C ALA A 32 12.36 20.45 -15.44
N GLY A 33 11.09 20.02 -15.50
CA GLY A 33 10.00 20.76 -14.87
C GLY A 33 10.25 20.82 -13.37
N GLU A 34 10.21 22.03 -12.81
CA GLU A 34 10.45 22.35 -11.40
C GLU A 34 9.56 21.49 -10.47
N GLU A 35 10.02 20.30 -10.11
CA GLU A 35 9.63 19.69 -8.85
C GLU A 35 10.38 20.44 -7.75
N THR A 36 9.75 21.53 -7.31
CA THR A 36 10.04 22.15 -6.03
C THR A 36 9.72 21.12 -4.95
N TYR A 37 10.71 20.31 -4.59
CA TYR A 37 10.68 19.63 -3.30
C TYR A 37 10.79 20.74 -2.25
N GLU A 38 9.64 21.18 -1.72
CA GLU A 38 9.59 22.06 -0.57
C GLU A 38 10.29 21.37 0.60
N ILE A 39 11.56 21.72 0.78
CA ILE A 39 12.34 21.43 1.98
C ILE A 39 11.81 22.36 3.07
N ASN A 40 10.60 22.10 3.56
CA ASN A 40 10.03 22.71 4.77
C ASN A 40 8.73 21.99 5.16
N SER A 41 8.86 20.82 5.79
CA SER A 41 8.04 20.38 6.94
C SER A 41 8.17 18.86 7.14
N LEU A 42 9.37 18.42 7.53
CA LEU A 42 9.50 17.17 8.27
C LEU A 42 9.90 17.55 9.69
N ASN A 43 8.88 17.91 10.47
CA ASN A 43 8.95 17.92 11.93
C ASN A 43 9.28 16.48 12.37
N PHE A 44 10.52 16.28 12.80
CA PHE A 44 10.94 15.10 13.54
C PHE A 44 11.12 15.49 15.00
N GLU A 45 10.03 15.49 15.76
CA GLU A 45 10.09 15.43 17.22
C GLU A 45 8.97 14.51 17.72
N ASP A 46 9.35 13.37 18.29
CA ASP A 46 8.55 12.63 19.26
C ASP A 46 9.33 12.53 20.58
N GLU A 47 8.77 13.23 21.57
CA GLU A 47 8.78 13.11 23.04
C GLU A 47 10.00 12.57 23.84
N ALA A 48 10.47 13.37 24.81
CA ALA A 48 10.41 13.04 26.25
C ALA A 48 10.88 14.18 27.20
N SER A 49 9.95 14.68 28.04
CA SER A 49 10.10 15.33 29.38
C SER A 49 10.94 16.63 29.51
N GLU A 50 10.58 17.71 30.22
CA GLU A 50 9.83 17.86 31.48
C GLU A 50 9.44 19.35 31.72
N LYS A 51 8.22 19.59 32.25
CA LYS A 51 7.72 20.73 33.07
C LYS A 51 8.21 22.18 32.82
N GLN A 52 7.26 23.06 32.48
CA GLN A 52 6.90 24.22 33.33
C GLN A 52 5.52 24.76 32.99
N ALA A 53 4.84 25.22 34.04
CA ALA A 53 3.45 25.65 34.08
C ALA A 53 3.25 27.08 33.55
N GLU A 54 2.10 27.35 32.93
CA GLU A 54 1.28 28.53 33.24
C GLU A 54 -0.16 28.38 32.72
N LYS A 55 -1.09 28.84 33.55
CA LYS A 55 -2.55 28.74 33.40
C LYS A 55 -3.08 29.82 32.46
N SER A 56 -4.09 29.49 31.66
CA SER A 56 -5.23 30.40 31.41
C SER A 56 -6.47 29.62 30.98
N GLU A 57 -7.55 29.84 31.72
CA GLU A 57 -8.89 29.28 31.59
C GLU A 57 -9.61 29.75 30.31
N SER A 58 -10.32 28.83 29.64
CA SER A 58 -11.71 29.03 29.18
C SER A 58 -12.27 27.74 28.57
N GLU A 59 -13.32 27.22 29.19
CA GLU A 59 -14.10 26.02 28.84
C GLU A 59 -15.29 26.38 27.89
N PRO A 60 -16.12 25.44 27.39
CA PRO A 60 -16.11 24.99 26.00
C PRO A 60 -17.42 25.30 25.24
N SER A 61 -17.39 25.26 23.91
CA SER A 61 -18.61 25.20 23.07
C SER A 61 -18.64 23.92 22.25
N GLU A 62 -19.58 23.04 22.62
CA GLU A 62 -19.98 21.83 21.91
C GLU A 62 -20.37 22.13 20.45
N GLN A 63 -19.62 21.55 19.51
CA GLN A 63 -20.11 21.20 18.19
C GLN A 63 -19.52 19.83 17.84
N VAL A 64 -20.29 18.79 18.14
CA VAL A 64 -20.01 17.42 17.70
C VAL A 64 -20.22 17.38 16.18
N GLN A 65 -19.14 17.54 15.44
CA GLN A 65 -19.08 17.18 14.03
C GLN A 65 -19.01 15.65 13.95
N PRO A 66 -19.72 14.99 13.02
CA PRO A 66 -19.57 13.57 12.81
C PRO A 66 -18.17 13.33 12.24
N GLU A 67 -17.27 12.87 13.10
CA GLU A 67 -15.95 12.41 12.73
C GLU A 67 -16.13 11.19 11.81
N ILE A 68 -15.80 11.37 10.54
CA ILE A 68 -15.78 10.33 9.53
C ILE A 68 -14.67 9.37 9.95
N VAL A 69 -15.03 8.30 10.65
CA VAL A 69 -14.07 7.28 11.10
C VAL A 69 -13.62 6.48 9.86
N PRO A 70 -12.33 6.53 9.49
CA PRO A 70 -11.81 5.78 8.36
C PRO A 70 -11.69 4.29 8.70
N GLU A 71 -12.09 3.43 7.76
CA GLU A 71 -11.74 2.01 7.65
C GLU A 71 -11.61 1.23 8.97
N GLN A 72 -12.68 1.14 9.75
CA GLN A 72 -12.75 0.10 10.77
C GLN A 72 -13.03 -1.23 10.08
N ALA A 73 -11.99 -2.07 9.98
CA ALA A 73 -12.15 -3.49 9.72
C ALA A 73 -13.27 -4.00 10.64
N VAL A 74 -14.37 -4.43 10.02
CA VAL A 74 -15.53 -4.96 10.73
C VAL A 74 -15.02 -6.05 11.67
N ASN A 75 -15.04 -5.81 12.97
CA ASN A 75 -14.51 -6.75 13.96
C ASN A 75 -15.68 -7.30 14.76
N LEU A 76 -16.00 -8.58 14.56
CA LEU A 76 -17.10 -9.28 15.23
C LEU A 76 -17.10 -9.12 16.76
N ASP A 77 -15.93 -8.86 17.36
CA ASP A 77 -15.80 -8.68 18.80
C ASP A 77 -16.35 -7.33 19.30
N GLN A 78 -16.50 -6.34 18.41
CA GLN A 78 -17.17 -5.06 18.72
C GLN A 78 -18.71 -5.20 18.76
N PHE A 79 -19.26 -6.26 18.19
CA PHE A 79 -20.71 -6.48 18.09
C PHE A 79 -21.33 -7.08 19.36
N GLU A 80 -20.51 -7.53 20.31
CA GLU A 80 -20.98 -8.10 21.58
C GLU A 80 -21.21 -7.03 22.66
N GLN A 81 -21.11 -5.74 22.31
CA GLN A 81 -21.48 -4.65 23.21
C GLN A 81 -22.99 -4.67 23.45
N LYS A 82 -23.39 -4.51 24.72
CA LYS A 82 -24.80 -4.37 25.11
C LYS A 82 -25.30 -3.04 24.56
N ASP A 83 -25.81 -3.06 23.35
CA ASP A 83 -26.52 -1.91 22.80
C ASP A 83 -27.87 -1.77 23.50
N GLU A 84 -28.15 -0.57 24.03
CA GLU A 84 -29.42 -0.28 24.72
C GLU A 84 -30.59 -0.11 23.73
N MET A 85 -30.27 0.04 22.44
CA MET A 85 -31.25 0.23 21.37
C MET A 85 -32.07 -1.04 21.10
N THR A 86 -33.37 -0.85 20.89
CA THR A 86 -34.27 -1.93 20.46
C THR A 86 -34.33 -2.03 18.92
N PRO A 87 -34.82 -3.14 18.35
CA PRO A 87 -35.03 -3.26 16.90
C PRO A 87 -35.86 -2.10 16.33
N ASP A 88 -36.91 -1.68 17.05
CA ASP A 88 -37.75 -0.56 16.63
C ASP A 88 -36.99 0.77 16.61
N ASP A 89 -35.99 0.95 17.46
CA ASP A 89 -35.14 2.15 17.46
C ASP A 89 -34.16 2.13 16.30
N TYR A 90 -33.57 0.98 15.97
CA TYR A 90 -32.76 0.85 14.75
C TYR A 90 -33.60 1.10 13.49
N GLU A 91 -34.83 0.58 13.40
CA GLU A 91 -35.69 0.84 12.24
C GLU A 91 -35.99 2.34 12.09
N LYS A 92 -36.20 3.09 13.19
CA LYS A 92 -36.37 4.55 13.13
C LYS A 92 -35.12 5.26 12.60
N VAL A 93 -33.94 4.90 13.12
CA VAL A 93 -32.68 5.50 12.67
C VAL A 93 -32.40 5.17 11.20
N LEU A 94 -32.72 3.95 10.75
CA LEU A 94 -32.57 3.53 9.36
C LEU A 94 -33.53 4.22 8.39
N ILE A 95 -34.65 4.80 8.86
CA ILE A 95 -35.50 5.67 8.03
C ILE A 95 -34.74 6.95 7.68
N GLU A 96 -33.99 7.50 8.63
CA GLU A 96 -33.21 8.73 8.44
C GLU A 96 -31.88 8.48 7.72
N GLN A 97 -31.22 7.36 8.01
CA GLN A 97 -29.89 7.01 7.50
C GLN A 97 -29.86 5.60 6.88
N PRO A 98 -30.60 5.35 5.78
CA PRO A 98 -30.71 4.03 5.17
C PRO A 98 -29.41 3.54 4.53
N ASP A 99 -28.50 4.45 4.19
CA ASP A 99 -27.28 4.17 3.46
C ASP A 99 -26.06 3.88 4.36
N SER A 100 -26.20 4.03 5.68
CA SER A 100 -25.10 3.86 6.64
C SER A 100 -24.87 2.40 6.99
N SER A 101 -23.79 1.81 6.48
CA SER A 101 -23.38 0.44 6.82
C SER A 101 -23.11 0.28 8.31
N TYR A 102 -22.61 1.32 8.97
CA TYR A 102 -22.37 1.31 10.41
C TYR A 102 -23.65 0.96 11.20
N ILE A 103 -24.77 1.64 10.92
CA ILE A 103 -26.04 1.38 11.63
C ILE A 103 -26.56 -0.03 11.31
N TRP A 104 -26.47 -0.47 10.05
CA TRP A 104 -26.86 -1.82 9.66
C TRP A 104 -26.05 -2.91 10.35
N ILE A 105 -24.75 -2.68 10.50
CA ILE A 105 -23.80 -3.57 11.14
C ILE A 105 -24.08 -3.63 12.65
N GLN A 106 -24.32 -2.50 13.31
CA GLN A 106 -24.74 -2.47 14.73
C GLN A 106 -26.08 -3.20 14.94
N TYR A 107 -27.06 -2.97 14.06
CA TYR A 107 -28.34 -3.67 14.14
C TYR A 107 -28.19 -5.19 13.97
N ALA A 108 -27.29 -5.64 13.09
CA ALA A 108 -26.94 -7.06 13.01
C ALA A 108 -26.25 -7.56 14.30
N GLY A 109 -25.42 -6.72 14.93
CA GLY A 109 -24.75 -6.98 16.21
C GLY A 109 -25.71 -7.22 17.36
N TYR A 110 -26.78 -6.42 17.47
CA TYR A 110 -27.85 -6.66 18.44
C TYR A 110 -28.39 -8.10 18.36
N PHE A 111 -28.64 -8.61 17.14
CA PHE A 111 -29.09 -9.99 16.94
C PHE A 111 -28.01 -11.01 17.28
N LEU A 112 -26.73 -10.73 16.97
CA LEU A 112 -25.61 -11.58 17.36
C LEU A 112 -25.47 -11.70 18.87
N GLY A 113 -25.61 -10.60 19.62
CA GLY A 113 -25.59 -10.59 21.09
C GLY A 113 -26.71 -11.43 21.72
N LYS A 114 -27.81 -11.65 20.99
CA LYS A 114 -28.91 -12.56 21.37
C LYS A 114 -28.80 -13.97 20.79
N THR A 115 -27.67 -14.29 20.14
CA THR A 115 -27.45 -15.56 19.42
C THR A 115 -28.44 -15.83 18.28
N GLU A 116 -29.09 -14.78 17.76
CA GLU A 116 -30.04 -14.84 16.64
C GLU A 116 -29.32 -14.67 15.29
N ILE A 117 -28.47 -15.64 14.96
CA ILE A 117 -27.54 -15.56 13.82
C ILE A 117 -28.27 -15.38 12.48
N GLN A 118 -29.39 -16.07 12.30
CA GLN A 118 -30.19 -15.96 11.07
C GLN A 118 -30.76 -14.55 10.90
N ASN A 119 -31.19 -13.91 11.99
CA ASN A 119 -31.72 -12.55 11.96
C ASN A 119 -30.61 -11.55 11.61
N ALA A 120 -29.41 -11.70 12.19
CA ALA A 120 -28.25 -10.89 11.82
C ALA A 120 -27.91 -10.98 10.32
N ILE A 121 -27.87 -12.19 9.76
CA ILE A 121 -27.61 -12.42 8.33
C ILE A 121 -28.72 -11.82 7.46
N GLN A 122 -29.98 -11.92 7.88
CA GLN A 122 -31.11 -11.33 7.18
C GLN A 122 -31.06 -9.80 7.19
N THR A 123 -30.71 -9.19 8.32
CA THR A 123 -30.52 -7.74 8.47
C THR A 123 -29.46 -7.22 7.50
N LEU A 124 -28.28 -7.86 7.45
CA LEU A 124 -27.22 -7.45 6.51
C LEU A 124 -27.59 -7.74 5.05
N THR A 125 -28.35 -8.80 4.79
CA THR A 125 -28.86 -9.08 3.44
C THR A 125 -29.88 -8.03 3.01
N ARG A 126 -30.66 -7.48 3.95
CA ARG A 126 -31.57 -6.36 3.71
C ARG A 126 -30.77 -5.09 3.45
N ALA A 127 -29.76 -4.80 4.29
CA ALA A 127 -28.88 -3.64 4.14
C ALA A 127 -28.31 -3.51 2.72
N VAL A 128 -27.71 -4.58 2.19
CA VAL A 128 -27.11 -4.58 0.84
C VAL A 128 -28.13 -4.34 -0.27
N LYS A 129 -29.42 -4.63 -0.05
CA LYS A 129 -30.50 -4.33 -0.99
C LYS A 129 -31.07 -2.92 -0.82
N THR A 130 -31.04 -2.40 0.40
CA THR A 130 -31.60 -1.09 0.75
C THR A 130 -30.64 0.05 0.41
N ILE A 131 -29.36 -0.11 0.74
CA ILE A 131 -28.34 0.90 0.45
C ILE A 131 -28.29 1.15 -1.05
N GLN A 132 -28.24 2.43 -1.42
CA GLN A 132 -28.24 2.88 -2.80
C GLN A 132 -27.13 2.23 -3.64
N VAL A 133 -27.39 2.07 -4.93
CA VAL A 133 -26.41 1.54 -5.89
C VAL A 133 -25.90 2.70 -6.75
N GLY A 134 -24.61 2.76 -7.01
CA GLY A 134 -24.06 3.67 -8.01
C GLY A 134 -22.74 4.31 -7.59
N SER A 135 -22.79 5.30 -6.68
CA SER A 135 -21.60 6.05 -6.28
C SER A 135 -20.58 5.17 -5.56
N ALA A 136 -19.31 5.59 -5.58
CA ALA A 136 -18.23 4.83 -4.94
C ALA A 136 -18.46 4.69 -3.43
N GLU A 137 -18.98 5.74 -2.79
CA GLU A 137 -19.29 5.77 -1.36
C GLU A 137 -20.34 4.72 -1.02
N PHE A 138 -21.47 4.68 -1.74
CA PHE A 138 -22.50 3.68 -1.46
C PHE A 138 -22.05 2.25 -1.76
N ILE A 139 -21.18 2.05 -2.76
CA ILE A 139 -20.57 0.74 -3.01
C ILE A 139 -19.75 0.28 -1.80
N ILE A 140 -18.99 1.19 -1.16
CA ILE A 140 -18.21 0.90 0.05
C ILE A 140 -19.13 0.48 1.20
N GLU A 141 -20.21 1.22 1.44
CA GLU A 141 -21.19 0.89 2.49
C GLU A 141 -21.81 -0.52 2.27
N ARG A 142 -22.12 -0.86 1.02
CA ARG A 142 -22.62 -2.20 0.66
C ARG A 142 -21.56 -3.28 0.86
N ILE A 143 -20.31 -3.00 0.49
CA ILE A 143 -19.18 -3.92 0.71
C ILE A 143 -18.99 -4.18 2.20
N ASN A 144 -19.05 -3.15 3.05
CA ASN A 144 -18.91 -3.29 4.51
C ASN A 144 -19.98 -4.23 5.07
N CYS A 145 -21.25 -4.05 4.68
CA CYS A 145 -22.33 -4.95 5.07
C CYS A 145 -22.12 -6.39 4.58
N LEU A 146 -21.61 -6.56 3.35
CA LEU A 146 -21.30 -7.88 2.80
C LEU A 146 -20.14 -8.56 3.54
N VAL A 147 -19.06 -7.84 3.83
CA VAL A 147 -17.92 -8.38 4.58
C VAL A 147 -18.37 -8.77 5.99
N ALA A 148 -19.16 -7.93 6.67
CA ALA A 148 -19.77 -8.26 7.97
C ALA A 148 -20.57 -9.57 7.90
N LYS A 149 -21.41 -9.72 6.87
CA LYS A 149 -22.20 -10.94 6.66
C LYS A 149 -21.30 -12.17 6.47
N LEU A 150 -20.25 -12.05 5.67
CA LEU A 150 -19.30 -13.13 5.40
C LEU A 150 -18.51 -13.52 6.66
N GLN A 151 -18.15 -12.55 7.50
CA GLN A 151 -17.52 -12.81 8.80
C GLN A 151 -18.44 -13.62 9.72
N ILE A 152 -19.73 -13.26 9.82
CA ILE A 152 -20.72 -14.03 10.59
C ILE A 152 -20.81 -15.47 10.06
N ILE A 153 -20.92 -15.64 8.74
CA ILE A 153 -20.97 -16.96 8.10
C ILE A 153 -19.71 -17.77 8.41
N LYS A 154 -18.52 -17.16 8.37
CA LYS A 154 -17.26 -17.84 8.74
C LYS A 154 -17.30 -18.33 10.19
N LYS A 155 -17.79 -17.49 11.13
CA LYS A 155 -17.83 -17.79 12.57
C LYS A 155 -18.82 -18.91 12.89
N PHE A 156 -19.98 -18.95 12.22
CA PHE A 156 -21.10 -19.79 12.66
C PHE A 156 -21.61 -20.84 11.66
N ASN A 157 -21.36 -20.68 10.35
CA ASN A 157 -21.90 -21.55 9.31
C ASN A 157 -20.83 -22.40 8.60
N GLY A 158 -19.56 -22.22 8.95
CA GLY A 158 -18.45 -23.03 8.45
C GLY A 158 -17.90 -22.57 7.09
N GLN A 159 -16.83 -23.26 6.65
CA GLN A 159 -16.02 -22.80 5.52
C GLN A 159 -16.67 -23.07 4.15
N GLU A 160 -17.40 -24.18 3.98
CA GLU A 160 -18.05 -24.50 2.70
C GLU A 160 -19.14 -23.47 2.35
N VAL A 161 -19.98 -23.12 3.33
CA VAL A 161 -21.04 -22.10 3.15
C VAL A 161 -20.42 -20.74 2.86
N LEU A 162 -19.32 -20.40 3.53
CA LEU A 162 -18.58 -19.17 3.25
C LEU A 162 -18.09 -19.13 1.80
N GLN A 163 -17.43 -20.19 1.33
CA GLN A 163 -16.87 -20.25 -0.02
C GLN A 163 -17.96 -20.12 -1.08
N GLN A 164 -19.10 -20.79 -0.90
CA GLN A 164 -20.25 -20.68 -1.79
C GLN A 164 -20.82 -19.25 -1.82
N GLU A 165 -20.97 -18.62 -0.66
CA GLU A 165 -21.48 -17.25 -0.58
C GLU A 165 -20.50 -16.24 -1.20
N ILE A 166 -19.19 -16.35 -0.93
CA ILE A 166 -18.15 -15.52 -1.58
C ILE A 166 -18.23 -15.68 -3.09
N GLN A 167 -18.27 -16.93 -3.58
CA GLN A 167 -18.32 -17.21 -5.00
C GLN A 167 -19.52 -16.54 -5.66
N LYS A 168 -20.69 -16.67 -5.04
CA LYS A 168 -21.93 -16.04 -5.50
C LYS A 168 -21.82 -14.52 -5.50
N GLN A 169 -21.40 -13.91 -4.39
CA GLN A 169 -21.34 -12.45 -4.26
C GLN A 169 -20.36 -11.83 -5.25
N VAL A 170 -19.17 -12.42 -5.43
CA VAL A 170 -18.17 -11.92 -6.39
C VAL A 170 -18.62 -12.06 -7.85
N GLN A 171 -19.56 -12.96 -8.16
CA GLN A 171 -20.16 -13.06 -9.50
C GLN A 171 -21.26 -12.02 -9.74
N THR A 172 -22.04 -11.70 -8.71
CA THR A 172 -23.26 -10.88 -8.87
C THR A 172 -23.09 -9.42 -8.51
N PHE A 173 -22.10 -9.06 -7.68
CA PHE A 173 -21.91 -7.71 -7.18
C PHE A 173 -21.38 -6.77 -8.27
N GLU A 174 -21.82 -5.51 -8.27
CA GLU A 174 -21.50 -4.55 -9.34
C GLU A 174 -20.00 -4.23 -9.44
N ALA A 175 -19.27 -4.27 -8.32
CA ALA A 175 -17.84 -3.96 -8.26
C ALA A 175 -17.04 -5.16 -7.71
N PRO A 176 -16.87 -6.23 -8.50
CA PRO A 176 -16.29 -7.48 -8.02
C PRO A 176 -14.83 -7.34 -7.58
N SER A 177 -14.05 -6.44 -8.19
CA SER A 177 -12.66 -6.18 -7.77
C SER A 177 -12.60 -5.51 -6.40
N MET A 178 -13.45 -4.52 -6.13
CA MET A 178 -13.47 -3.81 -4.83
C MET A 178 -13.95 -4.73 -3.71
N LEU A 179 -15.03 -5.49 -3.97
CA LEU A 179 -15.52 -6.50 -3.03
C LEU A 179 -14.45 -7.56 -2.75
N SER A 180 -13.80 -8.10 -3.79
CA SER A 180 -12.78 -9.14 -3.62
C SER A 180 -11.60 -8.66 -2.80
N ARG A 181 -11.14 -7.42 -2.99
CA ARG A 181 -10.04 -6.84 -2.18
C ARG A 181 -10.42 -6.79 -0.69
N SER A 182 -11.61 -6.29 -0.39
CA SER A 182 -12.10 -6.18 1.00
C SER A 182 -12.30 -7.56 1.65
N ILE A 183 -12.74 -8.55 0.88
CA ILE A 183 -12.83 -9.94 1.35
C ILE A 183 -11.42 -10.52 1.60
N VAL A 184 -10.46 -10.26 0.73
CA VAL A 184 -9.06 -10.69 0.92
C VAL A 184 -8.50 -10.11 2.21
N ASP A 185 -8.72 -8.82 2.50
CA ASP A 185 -8.23 -8.18 3.73
C ASP A 185 -8.74 -8.92 4.98
N PHE A 186 -10.04 -9.20 5.03
CA PHE A 186 -10.65 -10.03 6.07
C PHE A 186 -10.00 -11.43 6.14
N LEU A 187 -9.90 -12.13 5.01
CA LEU A 187 -9.40 -13.52 4.98
C LEU A 187 -7.92 -13.61 5.39
N LEU A 188 -7.11 -12.61 5.05
CA LEU A 188 -5.71 -12.51 5.45
C LEU A 188 -5.57 -12.30 6.96
N GLN A 189 -6.40 -11.42 7.55
CA GLN A 189 -6.44 -11.21 9.01
C GLN A 189 -6.74 -12.51 9.76
N VAL A 190 -7.72 -13.31 9.29
CA VAL A 190 -8.06 -14.60 9.91
C VAL A 190 -7.20 -15.77 9.41
N LYS A 191 -6.20 -15.51 8.57
CA LYS A 191 -5.26 -16.50 8.00
C LYS A 191 -5.93 -17.65 7.24
N ASP A 192 -7.09 -17.41 6.62
CA ASP A 192 -7.76 -18.39 5.75
C ASP A 192 -7.23 -18.30 4.32
N TYR A 193 -5.99 -18.78 4.14
CA TYR A 193 -5.30 -18.74 2.85
C TYR A 193 -5.92 -19.65 1.78
N VAL A 194 -6.66 -20.70 2.18
CA VAL A 194 -7.32 -21.61 1.24
C VAL A 194 -8.46 -20.90 0.54
N THR A 195 -9.29 -20.18 1.29
CA THR A 195 -10.39 -19.39 0.73
C THR A 195 -9.85 -18.22 -0.11
N CYS A 196 -8.74 -17.57 0.31
CA CYS A 196 -8.05 -16.57 -0.52
C CYS A 196 -7.65 -17.13 -1.89
N GLU A 197 -7.06 -18.32 -1.94
CA GLU A 197 -6.63 -18.93 -3.20
C GLU A 197 -7.79 -19.13 -4.18
N LEU A 198 -8.94 -19.61 -3.68
CA LEU A 198 -10.15 -19.79 -4.48
C LEU A 198 -10.68 -18.45 -5.00
N LEU A 199 -10.69 -17.43 -4.13
CA LEU A 199 -11.11 -16.07 -4.50
C LEU A 199 -10.22 -15.49 -5.60
N PHE A 200 -8.89 -15.60 -5.49
CA PHE A 200 -7.97 -15.13 -6.53
C PHE A 200 -8.13 -15.90 -7.85
N LYS A 201 -8.34 -17.22 -7.80
CA LYS A 201 -8.65 -18.02 -9.01
C LYS A 201 -9.90 -17.48 -9.72
N GLN A 202 -10.95 -17.17 -8.97
CA GLN A 202 -12.17 -16.57 -9.51
C GLN A 202 -11.97 -15.14 -10.02
N LEU A 203 -11.24 -14.31 -9.28
CA LEU A 203 -10.96 -12.92 -9.65
C LEU A 203 -10.16 -12.85 -10.95
N PHE A 204 -9.09 -13.63 -11.04
CA PHE A 204 -8.15 -13.67 -12.17
C PHE A 204 -8.61 -14.49 -13.37
N ALA A 205 -9.76 -15.18 -13.28
CA ALA A 205 -10.42 -15.75 -14.45
C ALA A 205 -10.74 -14.68 -15.51
N ASN A 206 -10.93 -13.42 -15.08
CA ASN A 206 -11.01 -12.28 -15.98
C ASN A 206 -9.64 -11.60 -16.11
N LYS A 207 -9.09 -11.56 -17.34
CA LYS A 207 -7.78 -10.98 -17.63
C LYS A 207 -7.67 -9.52 -17.18
N LYS A 208 -8.69 -8.69 -17.39
CA LYS A 208 -8.66 -7.27 -17.00
C LYS A 208 -8.45 -7.12 -15.48
N ARG A 209 -9.16 -7.92 -14.69
CA ARG A 209 -9.04 -7.91 -13.21
C ARG A 209 -7.69 -8.45 -12.74
N LYS A 210 -7.06 -9.34 -13.50
CA LYS A 210 -5.72 -9.87 -13.20
C LYS A 210 -4.63 -8.82 -13.36
N HIS A 211 -4.80 -7.88 -14.28
CA HIS A 211 -3.83 -6.82 -14.57
C HIS A 211 -4.11 -5.50 -13.84
N GLU A 212 -5.21 -5.42 -13.07
CA GLU A 212 -5.55 -4.24 -12.26
C GLU A 212 -4.57 -4.05 -11.09
N LEU A 213 -3.95 -2.86 -10.98
CA LEU A 213 -2.94 -2.52 -9.97
C LEU A 213 -3.31 -2.95 -8.55
N LYS A 214 -4.47 -2.51 -8.07
CA LYS A 214 -4.90 -2.78 -6.68
C LYS A 214 -5.14 -4.27 -6.41
N ASN A 215 -5.53 -5.05 -7.44
CA ASN A 215 -5.70 -6.50 -7.29
C ASN A 215 -4.34 -7.21 -7.27
N VAL A 216 -3.39 -6.74 -8.07
CA VAL A 216 -2.00 -7.25 -8.06
C VAL A 216 -1.35 -6.98 -6.72
N GLN A 217 -1.49 -5.77 -6.16
CA GLN A 217 -1.01 -5.42 -4.82
C GLN A 217 -1.51 -6.40 -3.76
N LYS A 218 -2.82 -6.67 -3.74
CA LYS A 218 -3.42 -7.59 -2.78
C LYS A 218 -3.03 -9.05 -3.01
N TYR A 219 -2.80 -9.45 -4.26
CA TYR A 219 -2.30 -10.78 -4.55
C TYR A 219 -0.85 -10.98 -4.11
N ILE A 220 0.01 -9.97 -4.28
CA ILE A 220 1.38 -9.98 -3.74
C ILE A 220 1.33 -10.14 -2.22
N GLU A 221 0.53 -9.32 -1.53
CA GLU A 221 0.34 -9.42 -0.07
C GLU A 221 -0.06 -10.85 0.36
N TYR A 222 -1.06 -11.45 -0.32
CA TYR A 222 -1.45 -12.83 -0.09
C TYR A 222 -0.31 -13.84 -0.31
N LEU A 223 0.46 -13.71 -1.40
CA LEU A 223 1.56 -14.62 -1.71
C LEU A 223 2.65 -14.61 -0.62
N PHE A 224 2.95 -13.44 -0.08
CA PHE A 224 3.93 -13.30 0.99
C PHE A 224 3.40 -13.86 2.32
N GLN A 225 2.18 -13.49 2.73
CA GLN A 225 1.60 -13.99 3.97
C GLN A 225 1.36 -15.51 3.97
N SER A 226 0.95 -16.07 2.83
CA SER A 226 0.76 -17.52 2.66
C SER A 226 2.06 -18.29 2.39
N ARG A 227 3.22 -17.60 2.30
CA ARG A 227 4.54 -18.16 1.93
C ARG A 227 4.56 -18.88 0.58
N LYS A 228 3.68 -18.48 -0.35
CA LYS A 228 3.59 -19.02 -1.72
C LYS A 228 4.25 -18.12 -2.76
N TYR A 229 5.02 -17.12 -2.36
CA TYR A 229 5.68 -16.17 -3.27
C TYR A 229 6.57 -16.82 -4.35
N GLY A 230 7.11 -18.03 -4.13
CA GLY A 230 7.87 -18.78 -5.15
C GLY A 230 7.03 -19.52 -6.18
N SER A 231 5.70 -19.58 -6.02
CA SER A 231 4.78 -20.27 -6.94
C SER A 231 4.45 -19.45 -8.20
N THR A 232 4.70 -18.14 -8.17
CA THR A 232 4.37 -17.21 -9.24
C THR A 232 5.60 -16.36 -9.55
N ASP A 233 5.86 -16.13 -10.84
CA ASP A 233 6.86 -15.15 -11.25
C ASP A 233 6.34 -13.73 -10.98
N LEU A 234 6.79 -13.15 -9.86
CA LEU A 234 6.39 -11.81 -9.41
C LEU A 234 6.82 -10.72 -10.40
N ALA A 235 7.98 -10.88 -11.06
CA ALA A 235 8.46 -9.89 -12.02
C ALA A 235 7.56 -9.86 -13.26
N GLN A 236 7.19 -11.03 -13.79
CA GLN A 236 6.23 -11.12 -14.89
C GLN A 236 4.84 -10.62 -14.48
N LEU A 237 4.39 -10.91 -13.26
CA LEU A 237 3.11 -10.43 -12.76
C LEU A 237 3.06 -8.90 -12.76
N ILE A 238 4.08 -8.25 -12.19
CA ILE A 238 4.18 -6.78 -12.12
C ILE A 238 4.34 -6.19 -13.52
N GLN A 239 5.16 -6.81 -14.39
CA GLN A 239 5.38 -6.30 -15.74
C GLN A 239 4.09 -6.29 -16.58
N ASN A 240 3.26 -7.31 -16.39
CA ASN A 240 1.97 -7.45 -17.06
C ASN A 240 0.85 -6.60 -16.43
N CYS A 241 1.12 -5.88 -15.33
CA CYS A 241 0.13 -5.02 -14.69
C CYS A 241 -0.17 -3.78 -15.58
N GLU A 242 -1.44 -3.47 -15.76
CA GLU A 242 -1.95 -2.30 -16.51
C GLU A 242 -1.81 -1.05 -15.63
N CYS A 243 -0.58 -0.54 -15.51
CA CYS A 243 -0.19 0.58 -14.67
C CYS A 243 1.03 1.31 -15.26
N ASP A 244 1.29 2.53 -14.80
CA ASP A 244 2.42 3.32 -15.27
C ASP A 244 3.78 2.79 -14.72
N SER A 245 4.89 3.37 -15.20
CA SER A 245 6.23 2.93 -14.78
C SER A 245 6.47 3.15 -13.28
N ASN A 246 5.92 4.23 -12.72
CA ASN A 246 6.08 4.58 -11.31
C ASN A 246 5.30 3.62 -10.40
N GLU A 247 4.08 3.24 -10.76
CA GLU A 247 3.28 2.25 -10.05
C GLU A 247 3.94 0.87 -10.08
N LYS A 248 4.52 0.45 -11.21
CA LYS A 248 5.32 -0.79 -11.27
C LYS A 248 6.52 -0.73 -10.32
N HIS A 249 7.22 0.39 -10.30
CA HIS A 249 8.34 0.59 -9.39
C HIS A 249 7.89 0.51 -7.92
N ASN A 250 6.71 1.05 -7.59
CA ASN A 250 6.12 0.94 -6.25
C ASN A 250 5.71 -0.50 -5.90
N LEU A 251 5.22 -1.28 -6.87
CA LEU A 251 4.98 -2.72 -6.67
C LEU A 251 6.27 -3.48 -6.36
N PHE A 252 7.37 -3.20 -7.08
CA PHE A 252 8.66 -3.80 -6.77
C PHE A 252 9.18 -3.38 -5.39
N LYS A 253 9.02 -2.11 -4.99
CA LYS A 253 9.31 -1.66 -3.62
C LYS A 253 8.52 -2.47 -2.59
N GLN A 254 7.22 -2.67 -2.82
CA GLN A 254 6.37 -3.48 -1.94
C GLN A 254 6.87 -4.92 -1.82
N VAL A 255 7.26 -5.55 -2.93
CA VAL A 255 7.85 -6.90 -2.96
C VAL A 255 9.15 -6.93 -2.14
N GLY A 256 10.03 -5.93 -2.32
CA GLY A 256 11.26 -5.77 -1.55
C GLY A 256 10.96 -5.72 -0.06
N ILE A 257 10.10 -4.80 0.39
CA ILE A 257 9.69 -4.68 1.81
C ILE A 257 9.13 -6.01 2.34
N SER A 258 8.28 -6.68 1.56
CA SER A 258 7.65 -7.95 1.96
C SER A 258 8.68 -9.06 2.18
N PHE A 259 9.79 -9.09 1.42
CA PHE A 259 10.90 -10.03 1.65
C PHE A 259 11.61 -9.77 2.99
N PHE A 260 11.80 -8.51 3.38
CA PHE A 260 12.37 -8.17 4.68
C PHE A 260 11.45 -8.56 5.83
N GLU A 261 10.14 -8.36 5.69
CA GLU A 261 9.14 -8.75 6.69
C GLU A 261 9.13 -10.26 7.00
N ILE A 262 9.41 -11.09 5.99
CA ILE A 262 9.51 -12.55 6.17
C ILE A 262 10.92 -13.02 6.53
N ASN A 263 11.86 -12.11 6.82
CA ASN A 263 13.27 -12.37 7.13
C ASN A 263 14.09 -13.00 5.98
N GLU A 264 13.69 -12.79 4.73
CA GLU A 264 14.41 -13.24 3.53
C GLU A 264 15.25 -12.07 2.97
N PHE A 265 16.18 -11.57 3.78
CA PHE A 265 16.91 -10.32 3.52
C PHE A 265 17.69 -10.32 2.21
N GLU A 266 18.33 -11.43 1.84
CA GLU A 266 19.11 -11.53 0.59
C GLU A 266 18.23 -11.32 -0.65
N LYS A 267 17.04 -11.92 -0.68
CA LYS A 267 16.08 -11.75 -1.78
C LYS A 267 15.55 -10.31 -1.82
N GLY A 268 15.27 -9.72 -0.65
CA GLY A 268 14.87 -8.32 -0.54
C GLY A 268 15.94 -7.38 -1.09
N ARG A 269 17.22 -7.62 -0.75
CA ARG A 269 18.36 -6.84 -1.26
C ARG A 269 18.49 -6.92 -2.77
N ILE A 270 18.38 -8.10 -3.36
CA ILE A 270 18.43 -8.27 -4.83
C ILE A 270 17.34 -7.42 -5.50
N VAL A 271 16.12 -7.42 -4.95
CA VAL A 271 15.01 -6.61 -5.46
C VAL A 271 15.33 -5.11 -5.34
N PHE A 272 15.80 -4.65 -4.18
CA PHE A 272 16.17 -3.23 -4.00
C PHE A 272 17.39 -2.81 -4.83
N GLU A 273 18.37 -3.67 -5.04
CA GLU A 273 19.51 -3.39 -5.89
C GLU A 273 19.08 -3.13 -7.33
N ASP A 274 18.10 -3.88 -7.83
CA ASP A 274 17.52 -3.69 -9.17
C ASP A 274 16.72 -2.39 -9.26
N ILE A 275 15.85 -2.12 -8.29
CA ILE A 275 15.08 -0.86 -8.15
C ILE A 275 16.04 0.34 -8.14
N CYS A 276 17.14 0.25 -7.39
CA CYS A 276 18.09 1.34 -7.21
C CYS A 276 19.02 1.57 -8.42
N LYS A 277 19.00 0.74 -9.47
CA LYS A 277 19.73 1.03 -10.72
C LYS A 277 19.28 2.34 -11.38
N THR A 278 18.03 2.74 -11.13
CA THR A 278 17.48 4.02 -11.57
C THR A 278 18.05 5.24 -10.83
N ASN A 279 18.84 5.04 -9.77
CA ASN A 279 19.44 6.09 -8.95
C ASN A 279 18.44 7.14 -8.43
N ARG A 280 17.16 6.80 -8.31
CA ARG A 280 16.13 7.66 -7.72
C ARG A 280 16.34 7.77 -6.21
N LEU A 281 16.41 9.00 -5.70
CA LEU A 281 16.68 9.27 -4.29
C LEU A 281 15.67 8.57 -3.37
N GLU A 282 14.39 8.60 -3.71
CA GLU A 282 13.33 7.94 -2.93
C GLU A 282 13.54 6.43 -2.78
N ALA A 283 13.98 5.75 -3.85
CA ALA A 283 14.22 4.31 -3.82
C ALA A 283 15.39 3.95 -2.90
N LEU A 284 16.46 4.77 -2.93
CA LEU A 284 17.63 4.61 -2.06
C LEU A 284 17.24 4.85 -0.59
N LEU A 285 16.48 5.91 -0.31
CA LEU A 285 16.00 6.22 1.03
C LEU A 285 15.08 5.12 1.59
N GLN A 286 14.22 4.56 0.74
CA GLN A 286 13.36 3.45 1.11
C GLN A 286 14.17 2.19 1.45
N TRP A 287 15.17 1.83 0.63
CA TRP A 287 16.02 0.69 0.91
C TRP A 287 16.74 0.85 2.26
N ILE A 288 17.33 2.02 2.50
CA ILE A 288 18.00 2.33 3.77
C ILE A 288 17.02 2.22 4.94
N SER A 289 15.82 2.80 4.83
CA SER A 289 14.79 2.73 5.88
C SER A 289 14.41 1.28 6.23
N VAL A 290 14.27 0.43 5.21
CA VAL A 290 13.96 -0.99 5.40
C VAL A 290 15.12 -1.73 6.07
N GLU A 291 16.36 -1.49 5.65
CA GLU A 291 17.55 -2.08 6.30
C GLU A 291 17.70 -1.60 7.74
N GLU A 292 17.47 -0.31 8.03
CA GLU A 292 17.52 0.25 9.38
C GLU A 292 16.52 -0.42 10.33
N LYS A 293 15.36 -0.84 9.80
CA LYS A 293 14.28 -1.49 10.57
C LYS A 293 14.58 -2.95 10.89
N TYR A 294 15.11 -3.71 9.94
CA TYR A 294 15.19 -5.18 10.06
C TYR A 294 16.61 -5.72 10.22
N SER A 295 17.63 -5.00 9.77
CA SER A 295 19.01 -5.49 9.69
C SER A 295 19.88 -5.09 10.88
N LYS A 296 21.01 -5.80 11.02
CA LYS A 296 22.04 -5.49 12.01
C LYS A 296 22.82 -4.23 11.61
N VAL A 297 23.38 -3.55 12.62
CA VAL A 297 24.14 -2.30 12.45
C VAL A 297 25.29 -2.45 11.45
N GLU A 298 26.03 -3.57 11.50
CA GLU A 298 27.15 -3.84 10.57
C GLU A 298 26.67 -3.85 9.11
N THR A 299 25.58 -4.57 8.83
CA THR A 299 25.04 -4.66 7.47
C THR A 299 24.46 -3.34 6.98
N ILE A 300 23.88 -2.55 7.88
CA ILE A 300 23.39 -1.21 7.54
C ILE A 300 24.57 -0.32 7.10
N ARG A 301 25.70 -0.37 7.82
CA ARG A 301 26.93 0.35 7.42
C ARG A 301 27.42 -0.08 6.05
N ASP A 302 27.44 -1.39 5.78
CA ASP A 302 27.84 -1.91 4.48
C ASP A 302 26.94 -1.39 3.35
N VAL A 303 25.62 -1.35 3.57
CA VAL A 303 24.64 -0.80 2.61
C VAL A 303 24.87 0.70 2.40
N TYR A 304 25.10 1.48 3.46
CA TYR A 304 25.45 2.89 3.32
C TYR A 304 26.73 3.09 2.49
N GLN A 305 27.78 2.32 2.77
CA GLN A 305 29.02 2.38 2.00
C GLN A 305 28.80 1.97 0.54
N GLN A 306 28.03 0.92 0.28
CA GLN A 306 27.67 0.49 -1.07
C GLN A 306 26.95 1.60 -1.84
N ILE A 307 25.98 2.27 -1.20
CA ILE A 307 25.26 3.40 -1.79
C ILE A 307 26.22 4.58 -2.01
N CYS A 308 27.06 4.94 -1.06
CA CYS A 308 28.02 6.05 -1.21
C CYS A 308 29.04 5.82 -2.33
N ASN A 309 29.40 4.57 -2.61
CA ASN A 309 30.36 4.21 -3.66
C ASN A 309 29.72 4.09 -5.05
N ARG A 310 28.39 4.21 -5.18
CA ARG A 310 27.71 4.16 -6.48
C ARG A 310 27.99 5.42 -7.30
N ASP A 311 27.93 5.26 -8.62
CA ASP A 311 27.95 6.37 -9.54
C ASP A 311 26.52 6.92 -9.73
N PHE A 312 26.35 8.20 -9.41
CA PHE A 312 25.09 8.94 -9.47
C PHE A 312 25.08 10.01 -10.57
N GLY A 313 26.14 10.07 -11.39
CA GLY A 313 26.27 11.04 -12.48
C GLY A 313 26.05 12.50 -12.02
N ALA A 314 25.27 13.27 -12.79
CA ALA A 314 25.01 14.69 -12.52
C ALA A 314 24.28 14.95 -11.19
N LYS A 315 23.52 13.99 -10.66
CA LYS A 315 22.75 14.12 -9.41
C LYS A 315 23.56 13.76 -8.15
N LYS A 316 24.84 13.40 -8.32
CA LYS A 316 25.73 12.90 -7.25
C LYS A 316 25.77 13.77 -6.01
N GLN A 317 26.02 15.07 -6.16
CA GLN A 317 26.16 15.98 -5.02
C GLN A 317 24.88 16.05 -4.17
N LYS A 318 23.71 16.14 -4.81
CA LYS A 318 22.41 16.19 -4.13
C LYS A 318 22.12 14.87 -3.40
N ILE A 319 22.23 13.73 -4.10
CA ILE A 319 21.91 12.42 -3.53
C ILE A 319 22.86 12.08 -2.37
N LEU A 320 24.18 12.18 -2.59
CA LEU A 320 25.15 11.85 -1.56
C LEU A 320 25.05 12.77 -0.34
N SER A 321 24.76 14.07 -0.53
CA SER A 321 24.55 14.98 0.61
C SER A 321 23.41 14.50 1.51
N VAL A 322 22.29 14.07 0.93
CA VAL A 322 21.14 13.56 1.69
C VAL A 322 21.48 12.24 2.37
N ILE A 323 22.07 11.29 1.64
CA ILE A 323 22.45 9.98 2.18
C ILE A 323 23.46 10.10 3.32
N LEU A 324 24.45 10.99 3.19
CA LEU A 324 25.49 11.18 4.20
C LEU A 324 24.97 11.89 5.45
N LYS A 325 24.04 12.84 5.32
CA LYS A 325 23.32 13.40 6.48
C LYS A 325 22.58 12.30 7.23
N LYS A 326 21.83 11.45 6.52
CA LYS A 326 21.12 10.33 7.13
C LYS A 326 22.07 9.32 7.78
N PHE A 327 23.21 9.03 7.12
CA PHE A 327 24.21 8.12 7.68
C PHE A 327 24.84 8.68 8.97
N TYR A 328 25.06 9.99 9.04
CA TYR A 328 25.53 10.67 10.24
C TYR A 328 24.53 10.57 11.40
N GLU A 329 23.23 10.79 11.14
CA GLU A 329 22.18 10.64 12.13
C GLU A 329 22.07 9.19 12.64
N PHE A 330 22.20 8.22 11.74
CA PHE A 330 22.23 6.80 12.07
C PHE A 330 23.40 6.45 13.01
N GLU A 331 24.62 6.90 12.72
CA GLU A 331 25.78 6.61 13.58
C GLU A 331 25.71 7.34 14.93
N LYS A 332 25.14 8.55 14.97
CA LYS A 332 24.92 9.31 16.21
C LYS A 332 23.96 8.58 17.16
N THR A 333 22.91 7.96 16.62
CA THR A 333 21.89 7.26 17.42
C THR A 333 22.34 5.86 17.86
N ARG A 334 23.08 5.13 17.01
CA ARG A 334 23.50 3.73 17.28
C ARG A 334 24.94 3.56 17.77
N GLY A 335 25.65 4.67 18.03
CA GLY A 335 26.88 4.67 18.84
C GLY A 335 28.17 4.24 18.12
N GLY A 336 28.28 4.44 16.80
CA GLY A 336 29.53 4.19 16.09
C GLY A 336 30.52 5.35 16.15
N GLU A 337 31.81 5.02 15.96
CA GLU A 337 32.89 6.00 15.93
C GLU A 337 32.67 7.03 14.82
N THR A 338 32.52 8.28 15.24
CA THR A 338 32.28 9.48 14.43
C THR A 338 33.35 9.72 13.33
N LEU A 339 34.51 9.06 13.45
CA LEU A 339 35.64 9.18 12.52
C LEU A 339 35.34 8.64 11.12
N SER A 340 34.66 7.49 11.00
CA SER A 340 34.33 6.91 9.69
C SER A 340 33.37 7.81 8.89
N VAL A 341 32.43 8.48 9.59
CA VAL A 341 31.50 9.41 8.96
C VAL A 341 32.17 10.74 8.61
N GLN A 342 33.10 11.23 9.44
CA GLN A 342 33.90 12.42 9.14
C GLN A 342 34.83 12.21 7.94
N GLU A 343 35.38 11.01 7.76
CA GLU A 343 36.16 10.66 6.57
C GLU A 343 35.30 10.60 5.30
N LEU A 344 34.04 10.14 5.40
CA LEU A 344 33.10 10.13 4.28
C LEU A 344 32.57 11.53 3.95
N ALA A 345 32.35 12.38 4.96
CA ALA A 345 31.98 13.78 4.77
C ALA A 345 33.10 14.57 4.05
N LYS A 346 34.37 14.28 4.33
CA LYS A 346 35.52 14.86 3.61
C LYS A 346 35.63 14.44 2.14
N ARG A 347 34.91 13.40 1.69
CA ARG A 347 34.84 12.99 0.28
C ARG A 347 33.76 13.74 -0.53
N LEU A 348 32.92 14.52 0.15
CA LEU A 348 31.91 15.40 -0.49
C LEU A 348 32.48 16.77 -0.86
N GLU A 349 33.48 17.25 -0.12
CA GLU A 349 34.30 18.42 -0.48
C GLU A 349 35.19 18.08 -1.69
#